data_AF-A0A5S6Q0G5-F1
#
_entry.id   AF-A0A5S6Q0G5-F1
#
_cell.length_a   1.000
_cell.length_b   1.000
_cell.length_c   1.000
_cell.angle_alpha   90.00
_cell.angle_beta   90.00
_cell.angle_gamma   90.00
#
_symmetry.space_group_name_H-M   'P 1'
#
loop_
_entity.id
_entity.type
_entity.pdbx_description
1 polymer ?
#
loop_
_entity_poly.entity_id
_entity_poly.type
_entity_poly.pdbx_seq_one_letter_code
_entity_poly.pdbx_strand_id
1 'polypeptide(L)'
;MCARFANDEMAAVQFMQGRGLMHDRRICPRCGRYMVLRSREDRDDVRWRCGRKECRKEMSAKTGTWFQGCEQPIRTMLLFIRAWAEKWTTLSFCRGSFDMNEMAAVD
;
A
#
# COMPACT_ATOMS: atom_id res chain seq x y z
N MET A 1 9.72 -7.18 12.02
CA MET A 1 9.30 -6.54 10.74
C MET A 1 9.01 -7.66 9.73
N CYS A 2 7.88 -7.67 9.02
CA CYS A 2 7.66 -8.70 7.99
C CYS A 2 8.56 -8.38 6.80
N ALA A 3 9.81 -8.86 6.84
CA ALA A 3 10.82 -8.63 5.80
C ALA A 3 10.30 -8.96 4.39
N ARG A 4 9.29 -9.83 4.31
CA ARG A 4 8.56 -10.24 3.11
C ARG A 4 8.08 -9.10 2.22
N PHE A 5 7.70 -7.94 2.76
CA PHE A 5 7.12 -6.84 1.97
C PHE A 5 8.00 -5.58 1.92
N ALA A 6 9.15 -5.59 2.61
CA ALA A 6 9.96 -4.38 2.79
C ALA A 6 10.41 -3.75 1.46
N ASN A 7 10.65 -4.59 0.45
CA ASN A 7 11.14 -4.17 -0.87
C ASN A 7 10.25 -4.67 -2.02
N ASP A 8 9.03 -5.13 -1.75
CA ASP A 8 8.12 -5.66 -2.77
C ASP A 8 6.73 -5.06 -2.62
N GLU A 9 6.52 -3.94 -3.32
CA GLU A 9 5.24 -3.24 -3.37
C GLU A 9 4.15 -4.09 -4.01
N MET A 10 4.47 -4.90 -5.03
CA MET A 10 3.49 -5.78 -5.68
C MET A 10 2.98 -6.83 -4.71
N ALA A 11 3.86 -7.47 -3.96
CA ALA A 11 3.48 -8.44 -2.95
C ALA A 11 2.63 -7.79 -1.84
N ALA A 12 2.95 -6.55 -1.43
CA ALA A 12 2.14 -5.82 -0.46
C ALA A 12 0.72 -5.54 -0.98
N VAL A 13 0.59 -5.09 -2.25
CA VAL A 13 -0.71 -4.88 -2.90
C VAL A 13 -1.49 -6.17 -3.01
N GLN A 14 -0.86 -7.27 -3.44
CA GLN A 14 -1.51 -8.59 -3.56
C GLN A 14 -1.95 -9.13 -2.19
N PHE A 15 -1.18 -8.89 -1.15
CA PHE A 15 -1.58 -9.24 0.21
C PHE A 15 -2.82 -8.45 0.65
N MET A 16 -2.85 -7.13 0.41
CA MET A 16 -4.01 -6.29 0.75
C MET A 16 -5.25 -6.60 -0.09
N GLN A 17 -5.06 -7.00 -1.35
CA GLN A 17 -6.09 -7.57 -2.24
C GLN A 17 -6.75 -8.80 -1.60
N GLY A 18 -5.95 -9.78 -1.18
CA GLY A 18 -6.45 -10.96 -0.46
C GLY A 18 -7.13 -10.68 0.89
N ARG A 19 -6.99 -9.46 1.43
CA ARG A 19 -7.67 -8.98 2.64
C ARG A 19 -8.90 -8.10 2.34
N GLY A 20 -9.22 -7.84 1.07
CA GLY A 20 -10.34 -6.98 0.66
C GLY A 20 -10.11 -5.49 0.85
N LEU A 21 -8.88 -5.06 1.18
CA LEU A 21 -8.53 -3.64 1.36
C LEU A 21 -8.23 -2.94 0.03
N MET A 22 -7.88 -3.72 -0.98
CA MET A 22 -7.62 -3.26 -2.33
C MET A 22 -8.44 -4.08 -3.32
N HIS A 23 -8.65 -3.53 -4.50
CA HIS A 23 -9.49 -4.19 -5.50
C HIS A 23 -8.73 -5.33 -6.16
N ASP A 24 -9.31 -6.52 -6.22
CA ASP A 24 -8.71 -7.67 -6.91
C ASP A 24 -8.81 -7.57 -8.43
N ARG A 25 -9.83 -6.86 -8.93
CA ARG A 25 -10.10 -6.67 -10.35
C ARG A 25 -10.56 -5.26 -10.62
N ARG A 26 -10.24 -4.75 -11.82
CA ARG A 26 -10.67 -3.44 -12.29
C ARG A 26 -11.14 -3.49 -13.74
N ILE A 27 -12.16 -2.69 -14.02
CA ILE A 27 -12.66 -2.42 -15.36
C ILE A 27 -12.19 -1.02 -15.79
N CYS A 28 -11.71 -0.91 -17.02
CA CYS A 28 -11.26 0.35 -17.58
C CYS A 28 -12.44 1.30 -17.78
N PRO A 29 -12.43 2.50 -17.17
CA PRO A 29 -13.56 3.43 -17.24
C PRO A 29 -13.75 4.03 -18.64
N ARG A 30 -12.74 3.92 -19.52
CA ARG A 30 -12.81 4.44 -20.90
C ARG A 30 -13.42 3.44 -21.89
N CYS A 31 -13.14 2.15 -21.74
CA CYS A 31 -13.49 1.15 -22.76
C CYS A 31 -14.11 -0.15 -22.23
N GLY A 32 -14.41 -0.24 -20.94
CA GLY A 32 -15.11 -1.38 -20.33
C GLY A 32 -14.32 -2.68 -20.24
N ARG A 33 -13.06 -2.74 -20.68
CA ARG A 33 -12.23 -3.95 -20.60
C ARG A 33 -11.57 -4.12 -19.24
N TYR A 34 -11.33 -5.38 -18.85
CA TYR A 34 -10.49 -5.68 -17.69
C TYR A 34 -9.11 -5.04 -17.80
N MET A 35 -8.61 -4.54 -16.67
CA MET A 35 -7.27 -3.99 -16.53
C MET A 35 -6.34 -5.03 -15.90
N VAL A 36 -5.04 -4.88 -16.16
CA VAL A 36 -3.99 -5.71 -15.57
C VAL A 36 -3.21 -4.87 -14.57
N LEU A 37 -2.98 -5.43 -13.38
CA LEU A 37 -2.12 -4.84 -12.37
C LEU A 37 -0.65 -5.03 -12.80
N ARG A 38 0.15 -3.97 -12.76
CA ARG A 38 1.55 -3.98 -13.20
C ARG A 38 2.40 -3.14 -12.26
N SER A 39 3.61 -3.61 -11.98
CA SER A 39 4.67 -2.82 -11.35
C SER A 39 5.16 -1.74 -12.33
N ARG A 40 5.71 -0.68 -11.76
CA ARG A 40 6.43 0.39 -12.44
C ARG A 40 7.82 0.46 -11.83
N GLU A 41 8.81 0.08 -12.63
CA GLU A 41 10.22 0.08 -12.21
C GLU A 41 10.74 1.49 -11.95
N ASP A 42 10.18 2.52 -12.60
CA ASP A 42 10.63 3.90 -12.49
C ASP A 42 10.25 4.59 -11.18
N ARG A 43 9.21 4.10 -10.48
CA ARG A 43 8.63 4.75 -9.31
C ARG A 43 8.37 3.81 -8.14
N ASP A 44 8.79 2.54 -8.29
CA ASP A 44 8.57 1.49 -7.30
C ASP A 44 7.11 1.45 -6.80
N ASP A 45 6.17 1.67 -7.73
CA ASP A 45 4.73 1.71 -7.48
C ASP A 45 3.98 0.68 -8.34
N VAL A 46 2.69 0.52 -8.06
CA VAL A 46 1.82 -0.42 -8.76
C VAL A 46 0.63 0.31 -9.36
N ARG A 47 0.36 0.04 -10.65
CA ARG A 47 -0.74 0.64 -11.41
C ARG A 47 -1.64 -0.40 -12.05
N TRP A 48 -2.90 -0.04 -12.22
CA TRP A 48 -3.78 -0.70 -13.17
C TRP A 48 -3.55 -0.12 -14.56
N ARG A 49 -3.34 -0.99 -15.55
CA ARG A 49 -3.19 -0.59 -16.95
C ARG A 49 -4.17 -1.33 -17.84
N CYS A 50 -4.87 -0.59 -18.68
CA CYS A 50 -5.71 -1.18 -19.73
C CYS A 50 -4.80 -1.79 -20.81
N GLY A 51 -5.03 -3.06 -21.13
CA GLY A 51 -4.26 -3.79 -22.15
C GLY A 51 -4.56 -3.40 -23.59
N ARG A 52 -5.65 -2.65 -23.86
CA ARG A 52 -5.99 -2.20 -25.22
C ARG A 52 -5.00 -1.12 -25.68
N LYS A 53 -4.27 -1.41 -26.77
CA LYS A 53 -3.21 -0.55 -27.34
C LYS A 53 -3.64 0.89 -27.63
N GLU A 54 -4.88 1.09 -28.08
CA GLU A 54 -5.44 2.42 -28.35
C GLU A 54 -5.87 3.14 -27.07
N CYS A 55 -6.31 2.40 -26.04
CA CYS A 55 -6.84 2.99 -24.82
C CYS A 55 -5.72 3.43 -23.88
N ARG A 56 -4.80 2.52 -23.56
CA ARG A 56 -3.66 2.68 -22.62
C ARG A 56 -3.99 3.46 -21.34
N LYS A 57 -5.24 3.45 -20.89
CA LYS A 57 -5.64 4.17 -19.68
C LYS A 57 -4.97 3.49 -18.48
N GLU A 58 -4.47 4.32 -17.59
CA GLU A 58 -3.85 3.90 -16.34
C GLU A 58 -4.54 4.55 -15.16
N MET A 59 -4.46 3.89 -14.01
CA MET A 59 -4.86 4.43 -12.71
C MET A 59 -4.01 3.80 -11.61
N SER A 60 -3.88 4.51 -10.49
CA SER A 60 -3.18 3.98 -9.32
C SER A 60 -3.89 2.73 -8.79
N ALA A 61 -3.13 1.78 -8.21
CA ALA A 61 -3.71 0.69 -7.44
C ALA A 61 -4.58 1.20 -6.27
N LYS A 62 -4.28 2.40 -5.75
CA LYS A 62 -4.97 3.06 -4.64
C LYS A 62 -6.30 3.72 -5.01
N THR A 63 -6.53 4.02 -6.29
CA THR A 63 -7.76 4.69 -6.74
C THR A 63 -8.98 3.88 -6.31
N GLY A 64 -10.00 4.54 -5.74
CA GLY A 64 -11.23 3.92 -5.25
C GLY A 64 -11.07 3.01 -4.03
N THR A 65 -9.99 3.15 -3.25
CA THR A 65 -9.77 2.44 -1.98
C THR A 65 -9.61 3.45 -0.84
N TRP A 66 -9.55 2.97 0.40
CA TRP A 66 -9.22 3.81 1.56
C TRP A 66 -7.85 4.50 1.44
N PHE A 67 -6.93 3.95 0.65
CA PHE A 67 -5.60 4.53 0.41
C PHE A 67 -5.57 5.60 -0.68
N GLN A 68 -6.71 5.96 -1.28
CA GLN A 68 -6.74 6.97 -2.33
C GLN A 68 -6.22 8.32 -1.83
N GLY A 69 -5.35 8.96 -2.60
CA GLY A 69 -4.75 10.25 -2.25
C GLY A 69 -3.57 10.15 -1.28
N CYS A 70 -3.33 8.99 -0.68
CA CYS A 70 -2.12 8.77 0.11
C CYS A 70 -0.89 8.71 -0.80
N GLU A 71 0.15 9.48 -0.50
CA GLU A 71 1.40 9.48 -1.28
C GLU A 71 2.27 8.25 -0.98
N GLN A 72 2.15 7.71 0.23
CA GLN A 72 3.00 6.61 0.69
C GLN A 72 2.73 5.31 -0.10
N PRO A 73 3.77 4.47 -0.28
CA PRO A 73 3.62 3.12 -0.80
C PRO A 73 2.70 2.26 0.08
N ILE A 74 2.04 1.29 -0.54
CA ILE A 74 1.17 0.32 0.13
C ILE A 74 1.96 -0.53 1.13
N ARG A 75 3.22 -0.89 0.84
CA ARG A 75 4.07 -1.57 1.82
C ARG A 75 4.26 -0.76 3.10
N THR A 76 4.41 0.57 2.99
CA THR A 76 4.54 1.47 4.13
C THR A 76 3.24 1.52 4.93
N MET A 77 2.11 1.66 4.23
CA MET A 77 0.78 1.62 4.85
C MET A 77 0.52 0.29 5.57
N LEU A 78 0.94 -0.84 5.00
CA LEU A 78 0.85 -2.15 5.63
C LEU A 78 1.63 -2.21 6.95
N LEU A 79 2.84 -1.64 6.97
CA LEU A 79 3.65 -1.57 8.18
C LEU A 79 2.97 -0.70 9.24
N PHE A 80 2.38 0.44 8.87
CA PHE A 80 1.61 1.26 9.80
C PHE A 80 0.41 0.53 10.38
N ILE A 81 -0.40 -0.15 9.54
CA ILE A 81 -1.54 -0.94 10.00
C ILE A 81 -1.09 -2.03 10.98
N ARG A 82 0.02 -2.71 10.68
CA ARG A 82 0.59 -3.73 11.56
C ARG A 82 1.07 -3.13 12.88
N ALA A 83 1.88 -2.08 12.84
CA ALA A 83 2.42 -1.42 14.02
C ALA A 83 1.29 -0.93 14.94
N TRP A 84 0.22 -0.39 14.36
CA TRP A 84 -0.99 -0.02 15.08
C TRP A 84 -1.66 -1.24 15.75
N ALA A 85 -1.90 -2.31 14.99
CA ALA A 85 -2.53 -3.53 15.50
C ALA A 85 -1.69 -4.20 16.61
N GLU A 86 -0.37 -4.17 16.51
CA GLU A 86 0.58 -4.71 17.49
C GLU A 86 0.87 -3.74 18.64
N LYS A 87 0.20 -2.57 18.67
CA LYS A 87 0.37 -1.53 19.70
C LYS A 87 1.82 -1.04 19.84
N TRP A 88 2.56 -1.04 18.74
CA TRP A 88 3.93 -0.49 18.67
C TRP A 88 3.95 1.03 18.79
N THR A 89 2.79 1.68 18.81
CA THR A 89 2.63 3.09 19.13
C THR A 89 2.56 3.37 20.64
N THR A 90 2.58 2.33 21.47
CA THR A 90 2.57 2.52 22.92
C THR A 90 3.91 3.05 23.41
N LEU A 91 3.85 3.96 24.38
CA LEU A 91 5.02 4.48 25.09
C LEU A 91 5.92 3.37 25.61
N SER A 92 5.36 2.26 26.10
CA SER A 92 6.12 1.11 26.57
C SER A 92 6.96 0.45 25.47
N PHE A 93 6.41 0.29 24.26
CA PHE A 93 7.15 -0.22 23.11
C PHE A 93 8.25 0.76 22.67
N CYS A 94 7.93 2.05 22.55
CA CYS A 94 8.88 3.07 22.12
C CYS A 94 10.05 3.22 23.11
N ARG A 95 9.78 3.17 24.41
CA ARG A 95 10.82 3.15 25.46
C ARG A 95 11.75 1.95 25.31
N GLY A 96 11.20 0.75 25.16
CA GLY A 96 12.01 -0.48 25.09
C GLY A 96 12.77 -0.68 23.77
N SER A 97 12.27 -0.13 22.66
CA SER A 97 12.83 -0.38 21.33
C SER A 97 13.70 0.76 20.80
N PHE A 98 13.45 2.00 21.23
CA PHE A 98 14.12 3.20 20.72
C PHE A 98 14.80 4.04 21.81
N ASP A 99 14.81 3.56 23.06
CA ASP A 99 15.40 4.25 24.21
C ASP A 99 14.90 5.70 24.37
N MET A 100 13.63 5.93 24.03
CA MET A 100 13.00 7.25 24.08
C MET A 100 12.69 7.65 25.53
N ASN A 101 13.17 8.82 25.96
CA ASN A 101 12.85 9.36 27.29
C ASN A 101 11.42 9.94 27.34
N GLU A 102 10.88 10.11 28.55
CA GLU A 102 9.52 10.62 28.79
C GLU A 102 9.21 11.98 28.16
N MET A 103 10.20 12.84 27.96
CA MET A 103 10.02 14.18 27.40
C MET A 103 9.89 14.21 25.87
N ALA A 104 10.20 13.10 25.18
CA ALA A 104 10.03 12.99 23.74
C ALA A 104 8.62 12.51 23.33
N ALA A 105 7.77 12.19 24.30
CA ALA A 105 6.40 11.74 24.06
C ALA A 105 5.40 12.89 24.30
N VAL A 106 4.56 13.15 23.30
CA VAL A 106 3.44 14.10 23.42
C VAL A 106 2.15 13.26 23.44
N ASP A 107 1.40 13.39 24.53
CA ASP A 107 0.10 12.74 24.75
C ASP A 107 -1.05 13.69 24.35
#